data_AF-A0AB74QHA7-F1
#
_entry.id   AF-A0AB74QHA7-F1
#
_cell.length_a   1.000
_cell.length_b   1.000
_cell.length_c   1.000
_cell.angle_alpha   90.00
_cell.angle_beta   90.00
_cell.angle_gamma   90.00
#
_symmetry.space_group_name_H-M   'P 1'
#
loop_
_entity.id
_entity.type
_entity.pdbx_description
1 polymer ?
#
loop_
_entity_poly.entity_id
_entity_poly.type
_entity_poly.pdbx_seq_one_letter_code
_entity_poly.pdbx_strand_id
1 'polypeptide(L)' 'MNDEMITKMFSLNKTYKMTSIRLNLEVKGVITHIDKNEIVLEYYDNELECITTKILTIDDIKYNDYNLKPLH' A
#
# COMPACT_ATOMS: atom_id res chain seq x y z
N MET A 1 2.32 18.17 -0.10
CA MET A 1 1.35 17.37 0.69
C MET A 1 2.06 16.96 1.96
N ASN A 2 1.48 17.22 3.13
CA ASN A 2 2.06 16.83 4.43
C ASN A 2 1.83 15.34 4.68
N ASP A 3 2.72 14.67 5.39
CA ASP A 3 2.69 13.22 5.63
C ASP A 3 1.42 12.79 6.37
N GLU A 4 0.94 13.63 7.30
CA GLU A 4 -0.33 13.43 8.01
C GLU A 4 -1.56 13.53 7.09
N MET A 5 -1.49 14.26 5.98
CA MET A 5 -2.58 14.28 5.00
C MET A 5 -2.62 12.99 4.18
N ILE A 6 -1.44 12.40 3.90
CA ILE A 6 -1.33 11.18 3.10
C ILE A 6 -1.93 10.02 3.88
N THR A 7 -1.55 9.85 5.15
CA THR A 7 -2.04 8.76 5.99
C THR A 7 -3.57 8.81 6.17
N LYS A 8 -4.16 10.01 6.26
CA LYS A 8 -5.62 10.22 6.34
C LYS A 8 -6.38 9.81 5.07
N MET A 9 -5.71 9.58 3.95
CA MET A 9 -6.34 9.05 2.73
C MET A 9 -6.59 7.54 2.80
N PHE A 10 -5.99 6.87 3.79
CA PHE A 10 -6.03 5.43 3.93
C PHE A 10 -6.83 5.00 5.15
N SER A 11 -7.34 3.77 5.12
CA SER A 11 -8.16 3.21 6.18
C SER A 11 -7.72 1.79 6.48
N LEU A 12 -7.55 1.50 7.77
CA LEU A 12 -7.25 0.16 8.27
C LEU A 12 -8.36 -0.83 7.88
N ASN A 13 -7.98 -2.08 7.63
CA ASN A 13 -8.85 -3.19 7.29
C ASN A 13 -9.69 -2.97 6.01
N LYS A 14 -9.25 -2.03 5.16
CA LYS A 14 -9.84 -1.81 3.83
C LYS A 14 -8.93 -2.37 2.76
N THR A 15 -9.57 -2.79 1.67
CA THR A 15 -8.87 -3.37 0.52
C THR A 15 -8.38 -2.26 -0.40
N TYR A 16 -7.13 -2.35 -0.81
CA TYR A 16 -6.51 -1.45 -1.77
C TYR A 16 -5.88 -2.23 -2.92
N LYS A 17 -5.97 -1.65 -4.10
CA LYS A 17 -5.13 -2.00 -5.24
C LYS A 17 -3.81 -1.26 -5.10
N MET A 18 -2.72 -1.99 -4.99
CA MET A 18 -1.36 -1.46 -5.07
C MET A 18 -0.81 -1.68 -6.47
N THR A 19 -0.32 -0.60 -7.08
CA THR A 19 0.42 -0.66 -8.35
C THR A 19 1.81 -0.07 -8.14
N SER A 20 2.86 -0.84 -8.44
CA SER A 20 4.23 -0.36 -8.49
C SER A 20 4.60 0.02 -9.91
N ILE A 21 5.01 1.28 -10.12
CA ILE A 21 5.41 1.76 -11.46
C ILE A 21 6.73 1.10 -11.88
N ARG A 22 7.67 0.93 -10.94
CA ARG A 22 9.03 0.44 -11.21
C ARG A 22 9.07 -1.06 -11.49
N LEU A 23 8.23 -1.83 -10.81
CA LEU A 23 8.24 -3.30 -10.87
C LEU A 23 7.17 -3.87 -11.82
N ASN A 24 6.33 -3.02 -12.42
CA ASN A 24 5.15 -3.44 -13.17
C ASN A 24 4.29 -4.46 -12.39
N LEU A 25 4.19 -4.26 -11.07
CA LEU A 25 3.48 -5.14 -10.15
C LEU A 25 2.12 -4.54 -9.84
N GLU A 26 1.08 -5.37 -9.91
CA GLU A 26 -0.28 -5.03 -9.51
C GLU A 26 -0.83 -6.09 -8.57
N VAL A 27 -1.18 -5.71 -7.35
CA VAL A 27 -1.73 -6.61 -6.34
C VAL A 27 -2.91 -5.98 -5.60
N LYS A 28 -3.76 -6.84 -5.04
CA LYS A 28 -4.86 -6.43 -4.16
C LYS A 28 -4.51 -6.88 -2.76
N GLY A 29 -4.52 -5.95 -1.81
CA GLY A 29 -4.17 -6.23 -0.42
C GLY A 29 -5.04 -5.48 0.56
N VAL A 30 -4.91 -5.81 1.83
CA VAL A 30 -5.59 -5.15 2.94
C VAL A 30 -4.56 -4.34 3.70
N ILE A 31 -4.89 -3.10 4.04
CA ILE A 31 -4.04 -2.30 4.92
C ILE A 31 -4.23 -2.79 6.36
N THR A 32 -3.16 -3.29 6.97
CA THR A 32 -3.18 -3.84 8.33
C THR A 32 -2.54 -2.91 9.35
N HIS A 33 -1.72 -1.96 8.91
CA HIS A 33 -1.12 -0.94 9.76
C HIS A 33 -1.01 0.41 9.03
N ILE A 34 -1.22 1.50 9.78
CA ILE A 34 -1.01 2.88 9.33
C ILE A 34 -0.37 3.62 10.50
N ASP A 35 0.80 4.22 10.27
CA ASP A 35 1.37 5.20 11.17
C ASP A 35 1.75 6.48 10.41
N LYS A 36 2.51 7.39 11.04
CA LYS A 36 2.92 8.66 10.43
C LYS A 36 4.00 8.53 9.34
N ASN A 37 4.69 7.41 9.27
CA ASN A 37 5.87 7.18 8.44
C ASN A 37 5.64 6.09 7.38
N GLU A 38 4.73 5.15 7.63
CA GLU A 38 4.51 3.98 6.80
C GLU A 38 3.06 3.47 6.79
N ILE A 39 2.78 2.70 5.76
CA ILE A 39 1.54 1.95 5.55
C ILE A 39 1.93 0.52 5.24
N VAL A 40 1.31 -0.42 5.95
CA VAL A 40 1.55 -1.85 5.75
C VAL A 40 0.37 -2.47 5.03
N LEU A 41 0.67 -3.11 3.90
CA LEU A 41 -0.27 -3.82 3.06
C LEU A 41 0.04 -5.32 3.06
N GLU A 42 -0.94 -6.14 3.38
CA GLU A 42 -0.84 -7.59 3.22
C GLU A 42 -1.60 -8.03 1.96
N TYR A 43 -0.98 -8.88 1.14
CA TYR A 43 -1.59 -9.43 -0.07
C TYR A 43 -1.13 -10.86 -0.30
N TYR A 44 -1.89 -11.62 -1.09
CA TYR A 44 -1.49 -12.95 -1.54
C TYR A 44 -0.58 -12.84 -2.77
N ASP A 45 0.65 -13.32 -2.64
CA ASP A 45 1.62 -13.39 -3.71
C ASP A 45 1.42 -14.70 -4.48
N ASN A 46 1.03 -14.60 -5.76
CA ASN A 46 0.76 -15.78 -6.57
C ASN A 46 2.03 -16.50 -7.05
N GLU A 47 3.19 -15.83 -7.04
CA GLU A 47 4.45 -16.47 -7.44
C GLU A 47 5.01 -17.33 -6.31
N LEU A 48 4.85 -16.87 -5.07
CA LEU A 48 5.31 -17.55 -3.87
C LEU A 48 4.22 -18.42 -3.19
N GLU A 49 2.99 -18.36 -3.70
CA GLU A 49 1.80 -19.03 -3.17
C GLU A 49 1.56 -18.75 -1.67
N CYS A 50 1.93 -17.56 -1.18
CA CYS A 50 1.86 -17.20 0.23
C CYS A 50 1.31 -15.80 0.48
N ILE A 51 0.91 -15.53 1.73
CA ILE A 51 0.60 -14.16 2.18
C ILE A 51 1.93 -13.43 2.41
N THR A 52 2.06 -12.27 1.79
CA THR A 52 3.24 -11.42 1.86
C THR A 52 2.85 -10.04 2.40
N THR A 53 3.76 -9.45 3.15
CA THR A 53 3.62 -8.11 3.70
C THR A 53 4.49 -7.12 2.90
N LYS A 54 3.92 -5.98 2.53
CA LYS A 54 4.63 -4.85 1.95
C LYS A 54 4.52 -3.64 2.86
N ILE A 55 5.68 -3.13 3.24
CA ILE A 55 5.82 -1.86 3.95
C ILE A 55 6.04 -0.78 2.89
N LEU A 56 5.23 0.26 2.93
CA LEU A 56 5.29 1.42 2.04
C LEU A 56 5.53 2.65 2.90
N THR A 57 6.65 3.32 2.69
CA THR A 57 6.89 4.60 3.38
C THR A 57 5.96 5.67 2.80
N ILE A 58 5.70 6.73 3.57
CA ILE A 58 4.92 7.86 3.05
C ILE A 58 5.62 8.52 1.85
N ASP A 59 6.96 8.53 1.83
CA ASP A 59 7.72 9.02 0.69
C ASP A 59 7.51 8.15 -0.56
N ASP A 60 7.43 6.82 -0.44
CA ASP A 60 7.11 5.92 -1.55
C ASP A 60 5.77 6.28 -2.24
N ILE A 61 4.78 6.70 -1.44
CA ILE A 61 3.47 7.12 -1.94
C ILE A 61 3.54 8.54 -2.50
N LYS A 62 4.21 9.45 -1.79
CA LYS A 62 4.33 10.88 -2.13
C LYS A 62 5.09 11.12 -3.43
N TYR A 63 6.13 10.33 -3.67
CA TYR A 63 6.92 10.36 -4.90
C TYR A 63 6.41 9.38 -5.95
N ASN A 64 5.26 8.74 -5.70
CA ASN A 64 4.50 7.95 -6.65
C ASN A 64 5.25 6.68 -7.13
N ASP A 65 6.15 6.14 -6.30
CA ASP A 65 6.79 4.83 -6.52
C ASP A 65 5.74 3.71 -6.44
N TYR A 66 4.73 3.92 -5.57
CA TYR A 66 3.56 3.06 -5.44
C TYR A 66 2.29 3.90 -5.42
N ASN A 67 1.27 3.41 -6.14
CA ASN A 67 -0.07 3.98 -6.13
C ASN A 67 -1.02 3.02 -5.42
N LEU A 68 -1.68 3.52 -4.37
CA LEU A 68 -2.70 2.80 -3.62
C LEU A 68 -4.08 3.38 -3.93
N LYS A 69 -4.99 2.56 -4.44
CA LYS A 69 -6.38 2.94 -4.72
C LYS A 69 -7.35 2.06 -3.94
N PRO A 70 -8.31 2.65 -3.19
CA PRO A 70 -9.29 1.85 -2.45
C PRO A 70 -10.14 1.01 -3.42
N LEU A 71 -10.44 -0.22 -3.02
CA LEU A 71 -11.33 -1.16 -3.71
C LEU A 71 -12.57 -1.38 -2.84
N HIS A 72 -13.54 -0.47 -2.98
CA HIS A 72 -14.87 -0.46 -2.33
C HIS A 72 -14.93 -0.41 -0.78
#